data_AF-A0A1G1L105-F1
#
_entry.id   AF-A0A1G1L105-F1
#
_cell.length_a   1.000
_cell.length_b   1.000
_cell.length_c   1.000
_cell.angle_alpha   90.00
_cell.angle_beta   90.00
_cell.angle_gamma   90.00
#
_symmetry.space_group_name_H-M   'P 1'
#
loop_
_entity.id
_entity.type
_entity.pdbx_description
1 polymer ?
#
loop_
_entity_poly.entity_id
_entity_poly.type
_entity_poly.pdbx_seq_one_letter_code
_entity_poly.pdbx_strand_id
1 'polypeptide(L)'
;MARKQKQKPILTMGVELETYSIDVSENRICRDLHFPRKATVEKGEKFTRDWSIGSEYNSKVFNTIRESFFLLKTGLRKYTEFREKNGPNDHYVIFPIGGWVDRFAGTHFHLAVKGRKLSYPEAKELAGYIHDYIPFLIALCGNSPVWREKLTHYSSNRLLRGSEKYCKPTKRGVLYKHHFRELTYNRENKKKPPTLEIRIADASLPEYVVAALCVLRAIALKWVRQKEVLNQSTHANYLKARDHAIRLGPKAKIAWTNHWVSVPHYVDLFFRKYKDELEEMDIPEEIIRTFKYLKKEWNQAEVIRAAAEKYQRKHRPTWQRQFAKRYVIAIEELLDGNSFERFAHILGVKLPNIDRTWLGRKESNW
;
A
#
# COMPACT_ATOMS: atom_id res chain seq x y z
N MET A 1 32.35 -9.90 22.32
CA MET A 1 31.17 -9.64 21.47
C MET A 1 29.92 -9.69 22.33
N ALA A 2 29.34 -8.55 22.70
CA ALA A 2 28.11 -8.52 23.47
C ALA A 2 26.93 -8.95 22.58
N ARG A 3 26.24 -10.04 22.94
CA ARG A 3 24.95 -10.40 22.34
C ARG A 3 23.99 -9.23 22.56
N LYS A 4 23.69 -8.45 21.50
CA LYS A 4 22.56 -7.51 21.50
C LYS A 4 21.33 -8.30 21.94
N GLN A 5 20.81 -8.04 23.14
CA GLN A 5 19.49 -8.51 23.54
C GLN A 5 18.53 -8.08 22.43
N LYS A 6 17.93 -9.04 21.71
CA LYS A 6 16.87 -8.76 20.76
C LYS A 6 15.74 -8.09 21.54
N GLN A 7 15.65 -6.75 21.46
CA GLN A 7 14.52 -6.01 22.01
C GLN A 7 13.24 -6.65 21.45
N LYS A 8 12.35 -7.08 22.36
CA LYS A 8 11.06 -7.65 21.95
C LYS A 8 10.35 -6.61 21.05
N PRO A 9 9.69 -7.04 19.95
CA PRO A 9 9.03 -6.11 19.05
C PRO A 9 8.01 -5.26 19.81
N ILE A 10 8.17 -3.94 19.83
CA ILE A 10 7.28 -3.05 20.60
C ILE A 10 5.99 -2.75 19.81
N LEU A 11 6.00 -2.94 18.50
CA LEU A 11 4.90 -2.61 17.59
C LEU A 11 4.38 -3.84 16.85
N THR A 12 3.06 -3.97 16.82
CA THR A 12 2.33 -4.93 15.99
C THR A 12 1.57 -4.20 14.91
N MET A 13 1.47 -4.83 13.75
CA MET A 13 0.88 -4.24 12.56
C MET A 13 -0.11 -5.22 11.93
N GLY A 14 -1.10 -4.68 11.22
CA GLY A 14 -2.06 -5.47 10.45
C GLY A 14 -2.50 -4.71 9.20
N VAL A 15 -2.97 -5.45 8.21
CA VAL A 15 -3.50 -4.93 6.94
C VAL A 15 -4.89 -5.48 6.68
N GLU A 16 -5.76 -4.60 6.23
CA GLU A 16 -7.01 -4.93 5.53
C GLU A 16 -6.84 -4.49 4.06
N LEU A 17 -7.03 -5.40 3.11
CA LEU A 17 -6.89 -5.15 1.68
C LEU A 17 -8.21 -5.45 0.98
N GLU A 18 -8.85 -4.40 0.48
CA GLU A 18 -9.98 -4.51 -0.42
C GLU A 18 -9.48 -4.79 -1.84
N THR A 19 -10.19 -5.62 -2.60
CA THR A 19 -9.76 -5.97 -3.95
C THR A 19 -10.93 -6.23 -4.89
N TYR A 20 -10.73 -5.87 -6.15
CA TYR A 20 -11.52 -6.40 -7.25
C TYR A 20 -11.16 -7.86 -7.52
N SER A 21 -11.90 -8.46 -8.44
CA SER A 21 -11.67 -9.81 -8.94
C SER A 21 -11.53 -9.77 -10.47
N ILE A 22 -10.77 -10.69 -11.04
CA ILE A 22 -10.82 -11.03 -12.46
C ILE A 22 -11.51 -12.38 -12.58
N ASP A 23 -12.62 -12.42 -13.31
CA ASP A 23 -13.23 -13.65 -13.81
C ASP A 23 -12.35 -14.19 -14.94
N VAL A 24 -11.70 -15.34 -14.72
CA VAL A 24 -10.73 -15.92 -15.66
C VAL A 24 -11.41 -16.50 -16.89
N SER A 25 -12.64 -16.98 -16.76
CA SER A 25 -13.40 -17.57 -17.87
C SER A 25 -13.69 -16.53 -18.97
N GLU A 26 -14.01 -15.30 -18.55
CA GLU A 26 -14.33 -14.18 -19.44
C GLU A 26 -13.18 -13.17 -19.62
N ASN A 27 -12.12 -13.29 -18.81
CA ASN A 27 -11.10 -12.27 -18.60
C ASN A 27 -11.72 -10.90 -18.25
N ARG A 28 -12.71 -10.89 -17.37
CA ARG A 28 -13.49 -9.70 -17.01
C ARG A 28 -13.13 -9.22 -15.62
N ILE A 29 -12.75 -7.96 -15.49
CA ILE A 29 -12.55 -7.31 -14.18
C ILE A 29 -13.93 -6.99 -13.60
N CYS A 30 -14.18 -7.44 -12.38
CA CYS A 30 -15.48 -7.36 -11.71
C CYS A 30 -15.33 -7.19 -10.19
N ARG A 31 -16.48 -7.14 -9.50
CA ARG A 31 -16.60 -7.03 -8.04
C ARG A 31 -17.17 -8.31 -7.40
N ASP A 32 -17.18 -9.39 -8.17
CA ASP A 32 -17.75 -10.67 -7.74
C ASP A 32 -16.91 -11.25 -6.60
N LEU A 33 -17.58 -11.87 -5.64
CA LEU A 33 -16.95 -12.38 -4.44
C LEU A 33 -16.23 -13.68 -4.73
N HIS A 34 -15.00 -13.77 -4.25
CA HIS A 34 -14.28 -15.02 -4.22
C HIS A 34 -13.64 -15.19 -2.84
N PHE A 35 -13.80 -16.38 -2.26
CA PHE A 35 -13.22 -16.77 -0.98
C PHE A 35 -12.40 -18.05 -1.13
N PRO A 36 -11.19 -18.13 -0.55
CA PRO A 36 -10.40 -19.35 -0.55
C PRO A 36 -11.16 -20.52 0.08
N ARG A 37 -10.68 -21.74 -0.18
CA ARG A 37 -11.21 -22.94 0.49
C ARG A 37 -11.11 -22.77 2.01
N LYS A 38 -12.19 -23.03 2.74
CA LYS A 38 -12.21 -22.87 4.21
C LYS A 38 -11.06 -23.60 4.92
N ALA A 39 -10.62 -24.74 4.37
CA ALA A 39 -9.52 -25.53 4.92
C ALA A 39 -8.13 -24.88 4.78
N THR A 40 -7.94 -23.94 3.86
CA THR A 40 -6.66 -23.24 3.65
C THR A 40 -6.54 -21.95 4.45
N VAL A 41 -7.66 -21.46 5.02
CA VAL A 41 -7.70 -20.28 5.87
C VAL A 41 -7.04 -20.57 7.21
N GLU A 42 -6.03 -19.79 7.56
CA GLU A 42 -5.29 -19.99 8.81
C GLU A 42 -5.86 -19.16 9.97
N LYS A 43 -5.61 -19.61 11.20
CA LYS A 43 -6.02 -18.89 12.41
C LYS A 43 -5.42 -17.47 12.42
N GLY A 44 -6.29 -16.47 12.59
CA GLY A 44 -5.92 -15.05 12.67
C GLY A 44 -6.02 -14.30 11.35
N GLU A 45 -6.24 -15.00 10.24
CA GLU A 45 -6.50 -14.45 8.91
C GLU A 45 -8.01 -14.47 8.63
N LYS A 46 -8.53 -13.53 7.83
CA LYS A 46 -9.93 -13.57 7.40
C LYS A 46 -10.08 -13.12 5.95
N PHE A 47 -11.01 -13.78 5.28
CA PHE A 47 -11.47 -13.44 3.93
C PHE A 47 -12.94 -13.06 4.06
N THR A 48 -13.22 -11.78 3.86
CA THR A 48 -14.50 -11.14 4.17
C THR A 48 -15.06 -10.45 2.94
N ARG A 49 -16.33 -10.06 3.03
CA ARG A 49 -17.00 -9.27 2.01
C ARG A 49 -16.97 -7.81 2.44
N ASP A 50 -16.52 -6.94 1.54
CA ASP A 50 -16.86 -5.53 1.59
C ASP A 50 -18.02 -5.29 0.61
N TRP A 51 -19.14 -4.75 1.13
CA TRP A 51 -20.36 -4.56 0.36
C TRP A 51 -20.22 -3.55 -0.79
N SER A 52 -19.24 -2.66 -0.71
CA SER A 52 -19.01 -1.59 -1.67
C SER A 52 -18.10 -2.01 -2.82
N ILE A 53 -17.13 -2.90 -2.60
CA ILE A 53 -16.08 -3.22 -3.59
C ILE A 53 -15.99 -4.70 -3.96
N GLY A 54 -16.32 -5.64 -3.06
CA GLY A 54 -16.24 -7.07 -3.32
C GLY A 54 -15.51 -7.82 -2.20
N SER A 55 -14.30 -8.30 -2.51
CA SER A 55 -13.52 -9.14 -1.60
C SER A 55 -12.63 -8.28 -0.70
N GLU A 56 -12.53 -8.66 0.57
CA GLU A 56 -11.66 -8.05 1.55
C GLU A 56 -10.80 -9.12 2.21
N TYR A 57 -9.50 -8.86 2.28
CA TYR A 57 -8.53 -9.68 2.97
C TYR A 57 -8.06 -9.00 4.25
N ASN A 58 -8.21 -9.68 5.37
CA ASN A 58 -7.68 -9.26 6.66
C ASN A 58 -6.49 -10.16 7.02
N SER A 59 -5.30 -9.57 7.00
CA SER A 59 -4.07 -10.28 7.37
C SER A 59 -4.04 -10.71 8.83
N LYS A 60 -3.19 -11.69 9.13
CA LYS A 60 -2.72 -11.93 10.50
C LYS A 60 -1.97 -10.69 11.01
N VAL A 61 -1.95 -10.53 12.33
CA VAL A 61 -1.08 -9.55 12.97
C VAL A 61 0.37 -9.98 12.82
N PHE A 62 1.21 -9.07 12.34
CA PHE A 62 2.64 -9.28 12.16
C PHE A 62 3.47 -8.32 13.03
N ASN A 63 4.67 -8.74 13.38
CA ASN A 63 5.60 -8.07 14.28
C ASN A 63 6.82 -7.48 13.56
N THR A 64 7.11 -7.92 12.33
CA THR A 64 8.27 -7.48 11.54
C THR A 64 7.89 -7.24 10.08
N ILE A 65 8.73 -6.51 9.35
CA ILE A 65 8.52 -6.25 7.92
C ILE A 65 8.67 -7.54 7.11
N ARG A 66 9.69 -8.35 7.40
CA ARG A 66 9.89 -9.66 6.75
C ARG A 66 8.70 -10.59 6.94
N GLU A 67 8.20 -10.70 8.17
CA GLU A 67 6.99 -11.46 8.48
C GLU A 67 5.78 -10.91 7.72
N SER A 68 5.60 -9.59 7.67
CA SER A 68 4.48 -8.99 6.91
C SER A 68 4.54 -9.34 5.43
N PHE A 69 5.73 -9.33 4.82
CA PHE A 69 5.90 -9.62 3.40
C PHE A 69 5.58 -11.08 3.10
N PHE A 70 6.13 -12.00 3.90
CA PHE A 70 5.84 -13.42 3.78
C PHE A 70 4.34 -13.70 3.94
N LEU A 71 3.74 -13.27 5.06
CA LEU A 71 2.33 -13.56 5.37
C LEU A 71 1.34 -12.90 4.41
N LEU A 72 1.64 -11.70 3.88
CA LEU A 72 0.80 -11.06 2.87
C LEU A 72 0.82 -11.84 1.56
N LYS A 73 1.99 -12.27 1.06
CA LYS A 73 2.06 -13.08 -0.16
C LYS A 73 1.36 -14.43 0.02
N THR A 74 1.67 -15.15 1.10
CA THR A 74 1.06 -16.47 1.34
C THR A 74 -0.45 -16.38 1.55
N GLY A 75 -0.93 -15.34 2.24
CA GLY A 75 -2.36 -15.16 2.46
C GLY A 75 -3.12 -14.82 1.18
N LEU A 76 -2.58 -13.92 0.35
CA LEU A 76 -3.19 -13.56 -0.92
C LEU A 76 -3.12 -14.68 -1.96
N ARG A 77 -2.07 -15.51 -1.93
CA ARG A 77 -1.97 -16.72 -2.76
C ARG A 77 -3.15 -17.65 -2.57
N LYS A 78 -3.77 -17.69 -1.38
CA LYS A 78 -4.95 -18.55 -1.15
C LYS A 78 -6.14 -18.20 -2.02
N TYR A 79 -6.22 -16.97 -2.54
CA TYR A 79 -7.24 -16.61 -3.52
C TYR A 79 -7.07 -17.31 -4.87
N THR A 80 -5.85 -17.74 -5.21
CA THR A 80 -5.61 -18.56 -6.42
C THR A 80 -5.97 -20.03 -6.18
N GLU A 81 -6.03 -20.48 -4.92
CA GLU A 81 -6.45 -21.82 -4.52
C GLU A 81 -7.99 -21.96 -4.47
N PHE A 82 -8.67 -21.84 -5.61
CA PHE A 82 -10.14 -21.89 -5.67
C PHE A 82 -10.76 -23.28 -5.90
N ARG A 83 -12.08 -23.35 -5.70
CA ARG A 83 -12.98 -24.47 -6.04
C ARG A 83 -13.24 -24.49 -7.54
N GLU A 84 -12.81 -25.54 -8.23
CA GLU A 84 -13.34 -25.87 -9.56
C GLU A 84 -14.85 -26.09 -9.42
N LYS A 85 -15.67 -25.18 -9.97
CA LYS A 85 -17.11 -25.44 -10.09
C LYS A 85 -17.42 -26.16 -11.39
N ASN A 86 -16.82 -25.75 -12.52
CA ASN A 86 -17.13 -26.34 -13.84
C ASN A 86 -15.94 -26.46 -14.82
N GLY A 87 -14.69 -26.30 -14.37
CA GLY A 87 -13.48 -26.48 -15.22
C GLY A 87 -12.26 -25.69 -14.75
N PRO A 88 -11.08 -25.87 -15.38
CA PRO A 88 -9.82 -25.26 -14.94
C PRO A 88 -9.83 -23.72 -15.02
N ASN A 89 -10.65 -23.14 -15.90
CA ASN A 89 -10.75 -21.69 -16.09
C ASN A 89 -11.97 -21.04 -15.38
N ASP A 90 -12.77 -21.82 -14.66
CA ASP A 90 -13.98 -21.34 -13.96
C ASP A 90 -13.61 -20.89 -12.54
N HIS A 91 -12.80 -19.84 -12.43
CA HIS A 91 -12.35 -19.28 -11.16
C HIS A 91 -12.09 -17.76 -11.24
N TYR A 92 -11.89 -17.17 -10.07
CA TYR A 92 -11.57 -15.75 -9.91
C TYR A 92 -10.17 -15.57 -9.34
N VAL A 93 -9.49 -14.51 -9.76
CA VAL A 93 -8.18 -14.11 -9.24
C VAL A 93 -8.27 -12.69 -8.67
N ILE A 94 -7.53 -12.40 -7.60
CA ILE A 94 -7.51 -11.04 -7.03
C ILE A 94 -6.94 -10.02 -8.02
N PHE A 95 -7.49 -8.81 -7.92
CA PHE A 95 -7.05 -7.66 -8.69
C PHE A 95 -6.86 -6.45 -7.76
N PRO A 96 -5.74 -6.40 -7.00
CA PRO A 96 -5.48 -5.35 -6.02
C PRO A 96 -5.09 -4.03 -6.72
N ILE A 97 -6.12 -3.31 -7.17
CA ILE A 97 -6.05 -2.00 -7.82
C ILE A 97 -7.08 -1.07 -7.17
N GLY A 98 -6.71 0.18 -6.90
CA GLY A 98 -7.53 1.12 -6.14
C GLY A 98 -8.81 1.58 -6.84
N GLY A 99 -8.91 1.39 -8.15
CA GLY A 99 -10.05 1.79 -8.96
C GLY A 99 -9.93 1.23 -10.38
N TRP A 100 -11.06 0.78 -10.92
CA TRP A 100 -11.16 0.32 -12.30
C TRP A 100 -12.54 0.60 -12.90
N VAL A 101 -13.59 0.04 -12.28
CA VAL A 101 -14.99 0.20 -12.68
C VAL A 101 -15.63 1.44 -12.00
N ASP A 102 -16.52 1.24 -11.02
CA ASP A 102 -17.41 2.26 -10.46
C ASP A 102 -17.29 2.46 -8.93
N ARG A 103 -16.31 1.80 -8.31
CA ARG A 103 -16.07 1.76 -6.85
C ARG A 103 -14.58 1.84 -6.55
N PHE A 104 -14.20 2.08 -5.30
CA PHE A 104 -12.79 2.17 -4.93
C PHE A 104 -12.41 1.05 -3.97
N ALA A 105 -11.19 0.55 -4.13
CA ALA A 105 -10.58 -0.44 -3.25
C ALA A 105 -9.41 0.22 -2.50
N GLY A 106 -9.38 0.09 -1.18
CA GLY A 106 -8.32 0.60 -0.32
C GLY A 106 -7.45 -0.48 0.30
N THR A 107 -6.28 -0.05 0.75
CA THR A 107 -5.51 -0.76 1.77
C THR A 107 -5.58 0.03 3.07
N HIS A 108 -5.96 -0.63 4.16
CA HIS A 108 -5.96 -0.06 5.51
C HIS A 108 -4.82 -0.66 6.33
N PHE A 109 -4.05 0.20 7.00
CA PHE A 109 -2.97 -0.21 7.89
C PHE A 109 -3.39 0.00 9.33
N HIS A 110 -3.13 -0.99 10.18
CA HIS A 110 -3.41 -0.95 11.60
C HIS A 110 -2.11 -0.99 12.38
N LEU A 111 -1.90 -0.02 13.26
CA LEU A 111 -0.77 0.03 14.19
C LEU A 111 -1.26 -0.13 15.64
N ALA A 112 -0.59 -1.00 16.38
CA ALA A 112 -0.82 -1.20 17.82
C ALA A 112 0.51 -1.43 18.56
N VAL A 113 0.48 -1.25 19.87
CA VAL A 113 1.62 -1.51 20.76
C VAL A 113 1.53 -2.94 21.30
N LYS A 114 2.63 -3.69 21.24
CA LYS A 114 2.67 -5.07 21.72
C LYS A 114 2.59 -5.10 23.25
N GLY A 115 1.77 -6.00 23.78
CA GLY A 115 1.70 -6.29 25.21
C GLY A 115 0.89 -5.29 26.04
N ARG A 116 0.33 -4.23 25.44
CA ARG A 116 -0.59 -3.31 26.12
C ARG A 116 -1.56 -2.65 25.15
N LYS A 117 -2.61 -2.03 25.66
CA LYS A 117 -3.58 -1.27 24.86
C LYS A 117 -2.95 0.05 24.41
N LEU A 118 -3.11 0.39 23.12
CA LEU A 118 -2.86 1.73 22.61
C LEU A 118 -4.00 2.64 23.05
N SER A 119 -3.72 3.61 23.93
CA SER A 119 -4.72 4.56 24.39
C SER A 119 -5.06 5.60 23.31
N TYR A 120 -6.18 6.29 23.47
CA TYR A 120 -6.57 7.36 22.54
C TYR A 120 -5.57 8.54 22.51
N PRO A 121 -5.04 9.05 23.65
CA PRO A 121 -4.00 10.07 23.64
C PRO A 121 -2.73 9.64 22.89
N GLU A 122 -2.28 8.40 23.10
CA GLU A 122 -1.13 7.84 22.38
C GLU A 122 -1.40 7.69 20.88
N ALA A 123 -2.59 7.22 20.51
CA ALA A 123 -2.98 7.14 19.11
C ALA A 123 -3.03 8.53 18.44
N LYS A 124 -3.48 9.55 19.18
CA LYS A 124 -3.50 10.95 18.73
C LYS A 124 -2.08 11.51 18.52
N GLU A 125 -1.16 11.18 19.43
CA GLU A 125 0.24 11.57 19.29
C GLU A 125 0.90 10.87 18.10
N LEU A 126 0.75 9.55 17.99
CA LEU A 126 1.26 8.76 16.85
C LEU A 126 0.67 9.25 15.51
N ALA A 127 -0.61 9.60 15.48
CA ALA A 127 -1.25 10.23 14.32
C ALA A 127 -0.57 11.55 13.95
N GLY A 128 -0.12 12.34 14.93
CA GLY A 128 0.69 13.54 14.72
C GLY A 128 2.05 13.26 14.07
N TYR A 129 2.73 12.17 14.45
CA TYR A 129 3.98 11.73 13.84
C TYR A 129 3.79 11.27 12.38
N ILE A 130 2.66 10.63 12.07
CA ILE A 130 2.38 10.08 10.73
C ILE A 130 1.84 11.13 9.77
N HIS A 131 1.09 12.12 10.26
CA HIS A 131 0.30 13.06 9.45
C HIS A 131 1.05 13.60 8.23
N ASP A 132 2.26 14.15 8.41
CA ASP A 132 2.97 14.82 7.31
C ASP A 132 3.69 13.87 6.35
N TYR A 133 3.64 12.57 6.62
CA TYR A 133 4.11 11.52 5.70
C TYR A 133 2.98 10.96 4.83
N ILE A 134 1.71 11.33 5.08
CA ILE A 134 0.58 10.88 4.24
C ILE A 134 0.79 11.20 2.75
N PRO A 135 1.21 12.41 2.33
CA PRO A 135 1.48 12.68 0.91
C PRO A 135 2.54 11.75 0.31
N PHE A 136 3.57 11.38 1.08
CA PHE A 136 4.58 10.42 0.64
C PHE A 136 4.01 9.01 0.49
N LEU A 137 3.20 8.57 1.45
CA LEU A 137 2.51 7.27 1.37
C LEU A 137 1.52 7.22 0.19
N ILE A 138 0.85 8.33 -0.14
CA ILE A 138 -0.01 8.43 -1.33
C ILE A 138 0.82 8.32 -2.60
N ALA A 139 1.97 9.00 -2.68
CA ALA A 139 2.85 8.91 -3.83
C ALA A 139 3.37 7.47 -4.05
N LEU A 140 3.71 6.80 -2.94
CA LEU A 140 4.15 5.41 -2.94
C LEU A 140 3.04 4.43 -3.37
N CYS A 141 1.84 4.56 -2.80
CA CYS A 141 0.75 3.58 -2.94
C CYS A 141 -0.36 3.99 -3.90
N GLY A 142 -0.21 5.08 -4.66
CA GLY A 142 -1.17 5.43 -5.70
C GLY A 142 -1.24 4.32 -6.75
N ASN A 143 -2.44 3.79 -6.99
CA ASN A 143 -2.65 2.62 -7.82
C ASN A 143 -4.07 2.57 -8.39
N SER A 144 -4.57 3.68 -8.92
CA SER A 144 -5.85 3.69 -9.64
C SER A 144 -5.76 4.55 -10.90
N PRO A 145 -4.90 4.18 -11.87
CA PRO A 145 -4.74 4.93 -13.12
C PRO A 145 -5.94 4.77 -14.09
N VAL A 146 -6.80 3.77 -13.86
CA VAL A 146 -8.03 3.54 -14.62
C VAL A 146 -9.23 3.87 -13.75
N TRP A 147 -10.24 4.52 -14.33
CA TRP A 147 -11.50 4.80 -13.65
C TRP A 147 -12.67 4.78 -14.63
N ARG A 148 -13.76 4.10 -14.26
CA ARG A 148 -14.89 3.83 -15.17
C ARG A 148 -14.41 3.35 -16.52
N GLU A 149 -13.48 2.41 -16.48
CA GLU A 149 -12.90 1.75 -17.65
C GLU A 149 -12.16 2.70 -18.61
N LYS A 150 -11.78 3.89 -18.12
CA LYS A 150 -11.01 4.88 -18.87
C LYS A 150 -9.67 5.11 -18.20
N LEU A 151 -8.61 5.07 -19.00
CA LEU A 151 -7.30 5.50 -18.56
C LEU A 151 -7.32 6.99 -18.23
N THR A 152 -6.62 7.34 -17.16
CA THR A 152 -6.49 8.71 -16.68
C THR A 152 -5.01 9.05 -16.45
N HIS A 153 -4.72 10.34 -16.37
CA HIS A 153 -3.37 10.82 -16.05
C HIS A 153 -3.08 10.82 -14.53
N TYR A 154 -4.05 10.45 -13.69
CA TYR A 154 -3.90 10.48 -12.24
C TYR A 154 -3.21 9.21 -11.71
N SER A 155 -2.53 9.34 -10.57
CA SER A 155 -1.98 8.20 -9.83
C SER A 155 -3.05 7.51 -8.97
N SER A 156 -3.86 8.31 -8.25
CA SER A 156 -4.98 7.81 -7.43
C SER A 156 -6.31 8.50 -7.77
N ASN A 157 -7.15 7.88 -8.60
CA ASN A 157 -8.55 8.28 -8.75
C ASN A 157 -9.35 8.08 -7.47
N ARG A 158 -9.00 7.07 -6.65
CA ARG A 158 -9.66 6.79 -5.36
C ARG A 158 -9.62 8.00 -4.45
N LEU A 159 -8.44 8.57 -4.23
CA LEU A 159 -8.35 9.75 -3.38
C LEU A 159 -8.84 11.00 -4.09
N LEU A 160 -8.56 11.17 -5.40
CA LEU A 160 -9.04 12.34 -6.13
C LEU A 160 -10.55 12.53 -6.02
N ARG A 161 -11.31 11.44 -6.17
CA ARG A 161 -12.78 11.45 -6.24
C ARG A 161 -13.44 11.05 -4.92
N GLY A 162 -12.73 10.29 -4.10
CA GLY A 162 -13.23 9.79 -2.83
C GLY A 162 -13.08 10.77 -1.67
N SER A 163 -12.10 11.70 -1.72
CA SER A 163 -11.70 12.55 -0.57
C SER A 163 -12.81 13.41 0.04
N GLU A 164 -13.89 13.68 -0.69
CA GLU A 164 -15.05 14.42 -0.16
C GLU A 164 -15.98 13.56 0.71
N LYS A 165 -15.89 12.24 0.58
CA LYS A 165 -16.76 11.27 1.27
C LYS A 165 -15.97 10.30 2.15
N TYR A 166 -14.88 9.75 1.63
CA TYR A 166 -14.02 8.75 2.25
C TYR A 166 -12.58 9.29 2.31
N CYS A 167 -11.78 8.87 3.29
CA CYS A 167 -10.39 9.34 3.43
C CYS A 167 -10.27 10.87 3.47
N LYS A 168 -11.20 11.56 4.15
CA LYS A 168 -11.19 13.02 4.23
C LYS A 168 -9.93 13.49 4.97
N PRO A 169 -9.25 14.53 4.46
CA PRO A 169 -8.10 15.14 5.13
C PRO A 169 -8.33 15.41 6.61
N THR A 170 -7.33 15.08 7.43
CA THR A 170 -7.29 15.42 8.86
C THR A 170 -6.31 16.56 9.10
N LYS A 171 -6.47 17.31 10.19
CA LYS A 171 -5.45 18.27 10.67
C LYS A 171 -4.46 17.53 11.58
N ARG A 172 -3.20 17.97 11.63
CA ARG A 172 -2.21 17.43 12.57
C ARG A 172 -2.73 17.57 14.01
N GLY A 173 -2.53 16.52 14.80
CA GLY A 173 -2.96 16.50 16.20
C GLY A 173 -4.48 16.38 16.38
N VAL A 174 -5.24 16.13 15.31
CA VAL A 174 -6.67 15.85 15.40
C VAL A 174 -6.90 14.41 14.94
N LEU A 175 -7.47 13.59 15.83
CA LEU A 175 -7.85 12.22 15.54
C LEU A 175 -9.36 12.09 15.71
N TYR A 176 -10.05 11.64 14.67
CA TYR A 176 -11.49 11.46 14.72
C TYR A 176 -11.82 10.01 15.06
N LYS A 177 -13.01 9.80 15.63
CA LYS A 177 -13.57 8.46 15.89
C LYS A 177 -14.44 7.94 14.73
N HIS A 178 -14.53 8.69 13.63
CA HIS A 178 -15.35 8.34 12.45
C HIS A 178 -14.52 7.61 11.39
N HIS A 179 -15.13 6.63 10.71
CA HIS A 179 -14.48 5.71 9.77
C HIS A 179 -14.16 6.28 8.37
N PHE A 180 -14.37 7.59 8.16
CA PHE A 180 -14.21 8.23 6.83
C PHE A 180 -13.05 9.22 6.75
N ARG A 181 -12.12 9.16 7.71
CA ARG A 181 -10.92 9.98 7.75
C ARG A 181 -9.69 9.18 7.32
N GLU A 182 -8.62 9.88 7.00
CA GLU A 182 -7.34 9.28 6.64
C GLU A 182 -6.68 8.54 7.80
N LEU A 183 -6.89 9.07 9.01
CA LEU A 183 -6.43 8.52 10.28
C LEU A 183 -7.62 8.36 11.21
N THR A 184 -7.81 7.16 11.76
CA THR A 184 -8.93 6.84 12.67
C THR A 184 -8.43 6.02 13.85
N TYR A 185 -8.93 6.34 15.05
CA TYR A 185 -8.73 5.47 16.21
C TYR A 185 -9.82 4.41 16.26
N ASN A 186 -9.43 3.15 16.08
CA ASN A 186 -10.33 2.02 16.29
C ASN A 186 -10.25 1.58 17.74
N ARG A 187 -11.39 1.64 18.43
CA ARG A 187 -11.52 1.14 19.80
C ARG A 187 -11.37 -0.37 19.83
N GLU A 188 -10.95 -0.86 20.98
CA GLU A 188 -10.96 -2.28 21.29
C GLU A 188 -12.36 -2.87 21.07
N ASN A 189 -12.38 -4.10 20.56
CA ASN A 189 -13.57 -4.95 20.57
C ASN A 189 -13.18 -6.37 20.99
N LYS A 190 -14.17 -7.26 21.15
CA LYS A 190 -13.97 -8.65 21.59
C LYS A 190 -12.90 -9.43 20.80
N LYS A 191 -12.57 -9.02 19.58
CA LYS A 191 -11.70 -9.75 18.66
C LYS A 191 -10.46 -8.96 18.19
N LYS A 192 -10.37 -7.65 18.46
CA LYS A 192 -9.28 -6.79 17.97
C LYS A 192 -8.85 -5.80 19.07
N PRO A 193 -7.53 -5.66 19.34
CA PRO A 193 -7.03 -4.61 20.23
C PRO A 193 -7.27 -3.22 19.62
N PRO A 194 -7.17 -2.14 20.41
CA PRO A 194 -7.27 -0.79 19.85
C PRO A 194 -6.09 -0.50 18.92
N THR A 195 -6.37 0.12 17.77
CA THR A 195 -5.37 0.42 16.75
C THR A 195 -5.52 1.84 16.22
N LEU A 196 -4.42 2.46 15.82
CA LEU A 196 -4.46 3.57 14.88
C LEU A 196 -4.58 2.99 13.46
N GLU A 197 -5.65 3.36 12.76
CA GLU A 197 -5.92 2.95 11.38
C GLU A 197 -5.55 4.06 10.40
N ILE A 198 -4.86 3.70 9.32
CA ILE A 198 -4.43 4.57 8.22
C ILE A 198 -5.09 4.09 6.93
N ARG A 199 -5.85 4.95 6.25
CA ARG A 199 -6.78 4.56 5.16
C ARG A 199 -6.47 5.12 3.77
N ILE A 200 -5.28 5.70 3.61
CA ILE A 200 -4.92 6.51 2.43
C ILE A 200 -4.40 5.72 1.23
N ALA A 201 -4.04 4.44 1.39
CA ALA A 201 -3.48 3.68 0.28
C ALA A 201 -4.58 3.14 -0.63
N ASP A 202 -4.33 3.16 -1.94
CA ASP A 202 -5.09 2.37 -2.88
C ASP A 202 -4.79 0.87 -2.63
N ALA A 203 -5.74 0.00 -2.97
CA ALA A 203 -5.46 -1.44 -3.05
C ALA A 203 -4.24 -1.67 -3.94
N SER A 204 -3.26 -2.44 -3.46
CA SER A 204 -1.95 -2.56 -4.09
C SER A 204 -1.33 -3.94 -3.87
N LEU A 205 -0.27 -4.24 -4.64
CA LEU A 205 0.52 -5.46 -4.49
C LEU A 205 1.22 -5.53 -3.12
N PRO A 206 1.55 -6.74 -2.61
CA PRO A 206 2.27 -6.93 -1.35
C PRO A 206 3.51 -6.07 -1.20
N GLU A 207 4.31 -5.90 -2.25
CA GLU A 207 5.53 -5.10 -2.24
C GLU A 207 5.26 -3.64 -1.83
N TYR A 208 4.23 -3.02 -2.41
CA TYR A 208 3.88 -1.62 -2.12
C TYR A 208 3.18 -1.48 -0.76
N VAL A 209 2.33 -2.45 -0.39
CA VAL A 209 1.71 -2.51 0.95
C VAL A 209 2.79 -2.60 2.03
N VAL A 210 3.79 -3.45 1.84
CA VAL A 210 4.89 -3.61 2.82
C VAL A 210 5.85 -2.43 2.80
N ALA A 211 6.12 -1.81 1.65
CA ALA A 211 6.88 -0.56 1.60
C ALA A 211 6.19 0.55 2.43
N ALA A 212 4.86 0.66 2.39
CA ALA A 212 4.13 1.59 3.26
C ALA A 212 4.23 1.21 4.73
N LEU A 213 4.15 -0.09 5.07
CA LEU A 213 4.38 -0.58 6.43
C LEU A 213 5.81 -0.26 6.91
N CYS A 214 6.82 -0.29 6.04
CA CYS A 214 8.17 0.14 6.40
C CYS A 214 8.18 1.61 6.84
N VAL A 215 7.57 2.49 6.04
CA VAL A 215 7.49 3.92 6.38
C VAL A 215 6.77 4.14 7.70
N LEU A 216 5.57 3.54 7.84
CA LEU A 216 4.75 3.65 9.05
C LEU A 216 5.46 3.11 10.29
N ARG A 217 6.15 1.96 10.17
CA ARG A 217 6.87 1.35 11.27
C ARG A 217 8.08 2.18 11.70
N ALA A 218 8.85 2.73 10.77
CA ALA A 218 10.00 3.57 11.11
C ALA A 218 9.55 4.84 11.87
N ILE A 219 8.45 5.48 11.41
CA ILE A 219 7.84 6.62 12.10
C ILE A 219 7.36 6.22 13.50
N ALA A 220 6.66 5.09 13.62
CA ALA A 220 6.13 4.61 14.89
C ALA A 220 7.23 4.19 15.88
N LEU A 221 8.33 3.60 15.41
CA LEU A 221 9.49 3.26 16.25
C LEU A 221 10.12 4.53 16.84
N LYS A 222 10.21 5.60 16.03
CA LYS A 222 10.70 6.90 16.50
C LYS A 222 9.79 7.48 17.59
N TRP A 223 8.47 7.43 17.39
CA TRP A 223 7.47 7.83 18.40
C TRP A 223 7.59 7.02 19.70
N VAL A 224 7.65 5.69 19.62
CA VAL A 224 7.82 4.81 20.81
C VAL A 224 9.05 5.17 21.62
N ARG A 225 10.13 5.62 20.96
CA ARG A 225 11.38 6.04 21.57
C ARG A 225 11.37 7.47 22.09
N GLN A 226 10.24 8.17 21.97
CA GLN A 226 10.09 9.58 22.35
C GLN A 226 11.11 10.50 21.67
N LYS A 227 11.57 10.12 20.47
CA LYS A 227 12.46 10.95 19.66
C LYS A 227 11.63 12.00 18.90
N GLU A 228 12.22 13.15 18.63
CA GLU A 228 11.57 14.27 17.93
C GLU A 228 10.92 13.91 16.59
N VAL A 229 9.85 14.64 16.25
CA VAL A 229 9.18 14.57 14.94
C VAL A 229 10.05 15.27 13.88
N LEU A 230 10.42 14.55 12.82
CA LEU A 230 11.36 15.07 11.81
C LEU A 230 10.72 15.87 10.67
N ASN A 231 9.42 15.68 10.42
CA ASN A 231 8.70 16.37 9.36
C ASN A 231 7.47 17.06 9.93
N GLN A 232 7.41 18.38 9.75
CA GLN A 232 6.31 19.21 10.20
C GLN A 232 6.01 20.32 9.18
N SER A 233 4.96 20.12 8.38
CA SER A 233 4.49 21.10 7.40
C SER A 233 3.28 21.89 7.90
N THR A 234 3.02 23.08 7.36
CA THR A 234 1.74 23.77 7.59
C THR A 234 0.59 22.94 7.00
N HIS A 235 -0.63 23.10 7.53
CA HIS A 235 -1.77 22.36 6.99
C HIS A 235 -2.06 22.74 5.52
N ALA A 236 -1.78 23.98 5.11
CA ALA A 236 -1.88 24.39 3.71
C ALA A 236 -0.88 23.63 2.81
N ASN A 237 0.39 23.52 3.23
CA ASN A 237 1.38 22.74 2.51
C ASN A 237 1.03 21.25 2.49
N TYR A 238 0.48 20.70 3.59
CA TYR A 238 -0.04 19.34 3.64
C TYR A 238 -1.10 19.09 2.57
N LEU A 239 -2.13 19.93 2.49
CA LEU A 239 -3.23 19.77 1.52
C LEU A 239 -2.73 19.87 0.07
N LYS A 240 -1.83 20.82 -0.20
CA LYS A 240 -1.22 20.96 -1.54
C LYS A 240 -0.35 19.74 -1.89
N ALA A 241 0.50 19.29 -0.97
CA ALA A 241 1.36 18.12 -1.19
C ALA A 241 0.53 16.85 -1.40
N ARG A 242 -0.57 16.72 -0.64
CA ARG A 242 -1.54 15.64 -0.79
C ARG A 242 -2.18 15.63 -2.17
N ASP A 243 -2.73 16.75 -2.65
CA ASP A 243 -3.31 16.82 -4.00
C ASP A 243 -2.27 16.53 -5.09
N HIS A 244 -1.06 17.04 -4.93
CA HIS A 244 0.03 16.79 -5.88
C HIS A 244 0.44 15.31 -5.92
N ALA A 245 0.51 14.64 -4.77
CA ALA A 245 0.76 13.19 -4.69
C ALA A 245 -0.39 12.36 -5.30
N ILE A 246 -1.65 12.76 -5.09
CA ILE A 246 -2.82 12.11 -5.70
C ILE A 246 -2.74 12.15 -7.23
N ARG A 247 -2.37 13.31 -7.78
CA ARG A 247 -2.34 13.52 -9.23
C ARG A 247 -1.12 12.88 -9.87
N LEU A 248 0.06 13.14 -9.32
CA LEU A 248 1.34 12.84 -9.97
C LEU A 248 2.06 11.62 -9.40
N GLY A 249 1.60 11.08 -8.27
CA GLY A 249 2.20 9.92 -7.62
C GLY A 249 3.70 10.13 -7.38
N PRO A 250 4.58 9.29 -7.96
CA PRO A 250 6.01 9.34 -7.72
C PRO A 250 6.71 10.53 -8.42
N LYS A 251 6.01 11.26 -9.30
CA LYS A 251 6.49 12.49 -9.95
C LYS A 251 6.12 13.75 -9.16
N ALA A 252 5.46 13.59 -8.02
CA ALA A 252 5.04 14.72 -7.20
C ALA A 252 6.21 15.44 -6.53
N LYS A 253 6.00 16.72 -6.27
CA LYS A 253 6.69 17.47 -5.21
C LYS A 253 5.85 17.45 -3.94
N ILE A 254 6.46 17.17 -2.80
CA ILE A 254 5.83 17.08 -1.48
C ILE A 254 6.65 17.86 -0.44
N ALA A 255 6.03 18.21 0.68
CA ALA A 255 6.67 19.06 1.68
C ALA A 255 7.42 18.23 2.74
N TRP A 256 8.69 18.58 2.97
CA TRP A 256 9.47 18.21 4.15
C TRP A 256 9.76 19.47 4.96
N THR A 257 9.20 19.58 6.17
CA THR A 257 9.32 20.78 7.03
C THR A 257 9.08 22.11 6.29
N ASN A 258 8.02 22.16 5.46
CA ASN A 258 7.66 23.29 4.58
C ASN A 258 8.54 23.52 3.34
N HIS A 259 9.60 22.73 3.13
CA HIS A 259 10.40 22.76 1.91
C HIS A 259 9.84 21.77 0.89
N TRP A 260 9.61 22.24 -0.34
CA TRP A 260 9.09 21.41 -1.42
C TRP A 260 10.22 20.60 -2.06
N VAL A 261 10.14 19.28 -1.94
CA VAL A 261 11.11 18.35 -2.50
C VAL A 261 10.42 17.37 -3.45
N SER A 262 11.12 16.87 -4.45
CA SER A 262 10.60 15.78 -5.29
C SER A 262 10.48 14.50 -4.46
N VAL A 263 9.58 13.58 -4.84
CA VAL A 263 9.49 12.27 -4.18
C VAL A 263 10.84 11.51 -4.18
N PRO A 264 11.64 11.48 -5.27
CA PRO A 264 12.98 10.90 -5.23
C PRO A 264 13.90 11.47 -4.14
N HIS A 265 13.91 12.80 -3.95
CA HIS A 265 14.69 13.42 -2.87
C HIS A 265 14.07 13.15 -1.50
N TYR A 266 12.74 13.09 -1.41
CA TYR A 266 12.05 12.71 -0.18
C TYR A 266 12.43 11.30 0.28
N VAL A 267 12.59 10.34 -0.64
CA VAL A 267 13.08 8.99 -0.31
C VAL A 267 14.47 9.06 0.31
N ASP A 268 15.39 9.84 -0.27
CA ASP A 268 16.74 10.00 0.30
C ASP A 268 16.71 10.66 1.69
N LEU A 269 15.91 11.72 1.85
CA LEU A 269 15.69 12.37 3.13
C LEU A 269 15.17 11.38 4.17
N PHE A 270 14.13 10.61 3.82
CA PHE A 270 13.53 9.62 4.70
C PHE A 270 14.53 8.55 5.14
N PHE A 271 15.21 7.89 4.20
CA PHE A 271 16.18 6.83 4.50
C PHE A 271 17.37 7.35 5.33
N ARG A 272 17.80 8.58 5.10
CA ARG A 272 18.87 9.21 5.88
C ARG A 272 18.42 9.57 7.30
N LYS A 273 17.22 10.14 7.45
CA LYS A 273 16.71 10.67 8.72
C LYS A 273 16.11 9.60 9.64
N TYR A 274 15.69 8.47 9.08
CA TYR A 274 15.20 7.29 9.79
C TYR A 274 16.19 6.11 9.75
N LYS A 275 17.48 6.37 9.50
CA LYS A 275 18.51 5.33 9.33
C LYS A 275 18.49 4.31 10.47
N ASP A 276 18.53 4.78 11.72
CA ASP A 276 18.53 3.91 12.91
C ASP A 276 17.30 3.00 12.92
N GLU A 277 16.11 3.57 12.71
CA GLU A 277 14.87 2.80 12.74
C GLU A 277 14.79 1.77 11.60
N LEU A 278 15.31 2.11 10.41
CA LEU A 278 15.30 1.25 9.23
C LEU A 278 16.30 0.09 9.34
N GLU A 279 17.50 0.32 9.88
CA GLU A 279 18.53 -0.72 10.07
C GLU A 279 18.06 -1.87 10.98
N GLU A 280 17.12 -1.59 11.88
CA GLU A 280 16.57 -2.56 12.82
C GLU A 280 15.40 -3.39 12.28
N MET A 281 14.84 -3.02 11.13
CA MET A 281 13.58 -3.58 10.64
C MET A 281 13.72 -4.85 9.79
N ASP A 282 14.96 -5.26 9.47
CA ASP A 282 15.26 -6.42 8.61
C ASP A 282 14.40 -6.41 7.32
N ILE A 283 14.53 -5.32 6.56
CA ILE A 283 13.71 -5.03 5.38
C ILE A 283 14.13 -5.96 4.23
N PRO A 284 13.23 -6.76 3.63
CA PRO A 284 13.54 -7.58 2.46
C PRO A 284 14.02 -6.73 1.26
N GLU A 285 14.94 -7.25 0.45
CA GLU A 285 15.51 -6.51 -0.68
C GLU A 285 14.44 -6.12 -1.71
N GLU A 286 13.40 -6.95 -1.90
CA GLU A 286 12.26 -6.64 -2.77
C GLU A 286 11.59 -5.32 -2.39
N ILE A 287 11.51 -5.04 -1.10
CA ILE A 287 10.91 -3.80 -0.57
C ILE A 287 11.87 -2.62 -0.76
N ILE A 288 13.18 -2.83 -0.57
CA ILE A 288 14.21 -1.83 -0.89
C ILE A 288 14.16 -1.45 -2.38
N ARG A 289 13.97 -2.43 -3.26
CA ARG A 289 13.82 -2.22 -4.71
C ARG A 289 12.59 -1.41 -5.05
N THR A 290 11.46 -1.58 -4.35
CA THR A 290 10.28 -0.71 -4.49
C THR A 290 10.62 0.77 -4.26
N PHE A 291 11.41 1.09 -3.24
CA PHE A 291 11.87 2.47 -3.01
C PHE A 291 12.85 2.97 -4.08
N LYS A 292 13.71 2.09 -4.62
CA LYS A 292 14.59 2.44 -5.75
C LYS A 292 13.78 2.74 -7.03
N TYR A 293 12.70 2.01 -7.29
CA TYR A 293 11.76 2.34 -8.37
C TYR A 293 11.05 3.66 -8.11
N LEU A 294 10.64 3.92 -6.87
CA LEU A 294 10.03 5.19 -6.50
C LEU A 294 10.98 6.38 -6.76
N LYS A 295 12.28 6.22 -6.48
CA LYS A 295 13.32 7.21 -6.84
C LYS A 295 13.50 7.41 -8.34
N LYS A 296 13.14 6.42 -9.15
CA LYS A 296 13.11 6.54 -10.61
C LYS A 296 11.77 7.06 -11.12
N GLU A 297 10.91 7.53 -10.23
CA GLU A 297 9.57 8.04 -10.52
C GLU A 297 8.61 6.95 -11.01
N TRP A 298 8.80 5.71 -10.55
CA TRP A 298 7.93 4.56 -10.86
C TRP A 298 7.28 3.98 -9.60
N ASN A 299 5.95 3.88 -9.63
CA ASN A 299 5.16 3.13 -8.66
C ASN A 299 4.25 2.11 -9.40
N GLN A 300 3.36 1.43 -8.68
CA GLN A 300 2.46 0.46 -9.30
C GLN A 300 1.54 1.11 -10.35
N ALA A 301 1.00 2.32 -10.11
CA ALA A 301 0.18 3.02 -11.09
C ALA A 301 0.89 3.24 -12.43
N GLU A 302 2.18 3.59 -12.42
CA GLU A 302 2.95 3.76 -13.67
C GLU A 302 3.05 2.44 -14.46
N VAL A 303 3.27 1.31 -13.79
CA VAL A 303 3.32 -0.02 -14.44
C VAL A 303 1.96 -0.40 -15.03
N ILE A 304 0.88 -0.24 -14.24
CA ILE A 304 -0.47 -0.56 -14.69
C ILE A 304 -0.89 0.34 -15.84
N ARG A 305 -0.59 1.65 -15.77
CA ARG A 305 -0.89 2.59 -16.85
C ARG A 305 -0.15 2.23 -18.14
N ALA A 306 1.15 1.98 -18.07
CA ALA A 306 1.96 1.60 -19.23
C ALA A 306 1.45 0.30 -19.89
N ALA A 307 1.10 -0.70 -19.07
CA ALA A 307 0.51 -1.95 -19.56
C ALA A 307 -0.86 -1.70 -20.24
N ALA A 308 -1.76 -0.98 -19.57
CA ALA A 308 -3.09 -0.69 -20.09
C ALA A 308 -3.04 0.12 -21.40
N GLU A 309 -2.20 1.16 -21.49
CA GLU A 309 -1.99 1.95 -22.71
C GLU A 309 -1.52 1.08 -23.87
N LYS A 310 -0.58 0.15 -23.62
CA LYS A 310 -0.11 -0.81 -24.62
C LYS A 310 -1.25 -1.66 -25.17
N TYR A 311 -2.10 -2.23 -24.31
CA TYR A 311 -3.23 -3.04 -24.76
C TYR A 311 -4.30 -2.19 -25.46
N GLN A 312 -4.55 -0.96 -24.98
CA GLN A 312 -5.52 -0.05 -25.57
C GLN A 312 -5.14 0.33 -27.01
N ARG A 313 -3.84 0.59 -27.27
CA ARG A 313 -3.33 0.85 -28.62
C ARG A 313 -3.45 -0.37 -29.53
N LYS A 314 -3.22 -1.58 -29.00
CA LYS A 314 -3.22 -2.82 -29.80
C LYS A 314 -4.64 -3.31 -30.13
N HIS A 315 -5.58 -3.25 -29.19
CA HIS A 315 -6.91 -3.84 -29.33
C HIS A 315 -7.99 -2.99 -28.65
N ARG A 316 -8.30 -1.82 -29.21
CA ARG A 316 -9.21 -0.84 -28.58
C ARG A 316 -10.57 -1.40 -28.08
N PRO A 317 -11.26 -2.33 -28.76
CA PRO A 317 -12.54 -2.85 -28.25
C PRO A 317 -12.41 -3.82 -27.07
N THR A 318 -11.30 -4.55 -26.98
CA THR A 318 -11.12 -5.67 -26.03
C THR A 318 -9.90 -5.54 -25.13
N TRP A 319 -9.31 -4.34 -25.06
CA TRP A 319 -8.05 -4.12 -24.35
C TRP A 319 -8.10 -4.51 -22.88
N GLN A 320 -9.24 -4.30 -22.21
CA GLN A 320 -9.43 -4.67 -20.81
C GLN A 320 -9.33 -6.19 -20.62
N ARG A 321 -9.95 -6.97 -21.52
CA ARG A 321 -9.88 -8.44 -21.49
C ARG A 321 -8.45 -8.94 -21.73
N GLN A 322 -7.74 -8.32 -22.68
CA GLN A 322 -6.35 -8.67 -22.96
C GLN A 322 -5.41 -8.31 -21.81
N PHE A 323 -5.63 -7.15 -21.19
CA PHE A 323 -4.92 -6.74 -19.99
C PHE A 323 -5.19 -7.70 -18.82
N ALA A 324 -6.47 -8.01 -18.54
CA ALA A 324 -6.88 -8.90 -17.46
C ALA A 324 -6.26 -10.29 -17.62
N LYS A 325 -6.32 -10.87 -18.84
CA LYS A 325 -5.69 -12.15 -19.17
C LYS A 325 -4.20 -12.19 -18.80
N ARG A 326 -3.48 -11.12 -19.07
CA ARG A 326 -2.04 -11.01 -18.79
C ARG A 326 -1.75 -10.70 -17.33
N TYR A 327 -2.65 -9.95 -16.68
CA TYR A 327 -2.56 -9.66 -15.26
C TYR A 327 -2.73 -10.92 -14.42
N VAL A 328 -3.65 -11.82 -14.75
CA VAL A 328 -3.86 -13.11 -14.07
C VAL A 328 -2.53 -13.87 -13.95
N ILE A 329 -1.83 -14.07 -15.07
CA ILE A 329 -0.53 -14.75 -15.09
C ILE A 329 0.49 -13.98 -14.23
N ALA A 330 0.51 -12.64 -14.35
CA ALA A 330 1.48 -11.82 -13.62
C ALA A 330 1.28 -11.90 -12.10
N ILE A 331 0.04 -11.82 -11.63
CA ILE A 331 -0.26 -11.84 -10.19
C ILE A 331 -0.04 -13.23 -9.58
N GLU A 332 -0.36 -14.30 -10.30
CA GLU A 332 -0.06 -15.67 -9.87
C GLU A 332 1.44 -15.87 -9.66
N GLU A 333 2.26 -15.51 -10.66
CA GLU A 333 3.73 -15.63 -10.56
C GLU A 333 4.29 -14.80 -9.39
N LEU A 334 3.76 -13.59 -9.17
CA LEU A 334 4.18 -12.71 -8.07
C LEU A 334 3.88 -13.33 -6.69
N LEU A 335 2.68 -13.91 -6.54
CA LEU A 335 2.22 -14.54 -5.30
C LEU A 335 2.89 -15.90 -5.05
N ASP A 336 3.36 -16.58 -6.09
CA ASP A 336 4.22 -17.77 -6.03
C ASP A 336 5.66 -17.46 -5.61
N GLY A 337 5.97 -16.19 -5.30
CA GLY A 337 7.25 -15.77 -4.73
C GLY A 337 8.19 -15.11 -5.74
N ASN A 338 7.79 -14.93 -6.99
CA ASN A 338 8.58 -14.15 -7.94
C ASN A 338 8.58 -12.66 -7.60
N SER A 339 9.43 -11.92 -8.31
CA SER A 339 9.68 -10.51 -8.05
C SER A 339 8.71 -9.57 -8.79
N PHE A 340 8.66 -8.31 -8.34
CA PHE A 340 7.88 -7.27 -9.01
C PHE A 340 8.35 -7.01 -10.45
N GLU A 341 9.63 -7.22 -10.75
CA GLU A 341 10.18 -7.13 -12.11
C GLU A 341 9.61 -8.20 -13.02
N ARG A 342 9.47 -9.43 -12.51
CA ARG A 342 8.83 -10.52 -13.25
C ARG A 342 7.37 -10.18 -13.54
N PHE A 343 6.64 -9.65 -12.55
CA PHE A 343 5.28 -9.16 -12.73
C PHE A 343 5.18 -8.09 -13.83
N ALA A 344 6.02 -7.05 -13.78
CA ALA A 344 6.03 -5.99 -14.79
C ALA A 344 6.42 -6.52 -16.18
N HIS A 345 7.38 -7.45 -16.25
CA HIS A 345 7.80 -8.09 -17.48
C HIS A 345 6.67 -8.90 -18.14
N ILE A 346 5.89 -9.68 -17.36
CA ILE A 346 4.74 -10.44 -17.87
C ILE A 346 3.65 -9.51 -18.42
N LEU A 347 3.42 -8.37 -17.77
CA LEU A 347 2.56 -7.30 -18.29
C LEU A 347 3.14 -6.62 -19.55
N GLY A 348 4.40 -6.89 -19.87
CA GLY A 348 5.10 -6.37 -21.02
C GLY A 348 5.55 -4.91 -20.85
N VAL A 349 5.90 -4.55 -19.62
CA VAL A 349 6.39 -3.23 -19.20
C VAL A 349 7.88 -3.34 -18.87
N LYS A 350 8.69 -2.46 -19.47
CA LYS A 350 10.13 -2.35 -19.18
C LYS A 350 10.33 -1.37 -18.02
N LEU A 351 10.76 -1.89 -16.87
CA LEU A 351 11.10 -1.06 -15.71
C LEU A 351 12.43 -0.31 -15.93
N PRO A 352 12.64 0.85 -15.27
CA PRO A 352 13.93 1.53 -15.30
C PRO A 352 15.01 0.71 -14.58
N ASN A 353 16.28 0.87 -14.99
CA ASN A 353 17.40 0.26 -14.27
C ASN A 353 17.56 0.93 -12.88
N ILE A 354 17.64 0.10 -11.84
CA ILE A 354 17.79 0.53 -10.44
C ILE A 354 19.07 0.07 -9.76
N ASP A 355 19.98 -0.64 -10.43
CA ASP A 355 21.15 -1.26 -9.82
C ASP A 355 22.14 -0.22 -9.26
N ARG A 356 22.20 0.96 -9.91
CA ARG A 356 23.00 2.12 -9.45
C ARG A 356 22.18 3.16 -8.69
N THR A 357 20.99 2.79 -8.22
CA THR A 357 20.12 3.66 -7.43
C THR A 357 20.33 3.40 -5.95
N TRP A 358 20.94 4.37 -5.28
CA TRP A 358 21.20 4.35 -3.84
C TRP A 358 20.06 5.03 -3.10
N LEU A 359 19.80 4.63 -1.85
CA LEU A 359 18.85 5.28 -0.95
C LEU A 359 19.63 5.99 0.17
N GLY A 360 19.17 7.16 0.59
CA GLY A 360 19.75 7.90 1.72
C GLY A 360 20.99 8.75 1.36
N ARG A 361 21.21 9.07 0.07
CA ARG A 361 22.35 9.92 -0.32
C ARG A 361 22.20 11.33 0.25
N LYS A 362 23.33 11.94 0.66
CA LYS A 362 23.36 13.37 1.00
C LYS A 362 23.23 14.18 -0.29
N GLU A 363 22.34 15.16 -0.31
CA GLU A 363 22.47 16.29 -1.23
C GLU A 363 23.72 17.10 -0.87
N SER A 364 24.36 17.67 -1.87
CA SER A 364 25.50 18.56 -1.69
C SER A 364 25.09 19.97 -1.23
N ASN A 365 23.81 20.35 -1.36
CA ASN A 365 23.38 21.76 -1.28
C ASN A 365 22.11 22.02 -0.44
N TRP A 366 21.99 21.44 0.76
CA TRP A 366 20.97 21.82 1.75
C TRP A 366 21.54 21.87 3.15
#